data_AF-A0A379CB02-F1
#
_entry.id   AF-A0A379CB02-F1
#
_cell.length_a   1.000
_cell.length_b   1.000
_cell.length_c   1.000
_cell.angle_alpha   90.00
_cell.angle_beta   90.00
_cell.angle_gamma   90.00
#
_symmetry.space_group_name_H-M   'P 1'
#
loop_
_entity.id
_entity.type
_entity.pdbx_description
1 polymer ?
#
loop_
_entity_poly.entity_id
_entity_poly.type
_entity_poly.pdbx_seq_one_letter_code
_entity_poly.pdbx_strand_id
1 'polypeptide(L)'
;MGRVEKKLNKKENNMKKLIILGHQEEDCKQLENWFIEAGMQSPSLSKINQMSPKEMTEVFKKLSAQEFETYLLEDKEPSNAKSKKKKQEIDIHQQKMAEYLMMDFNLANLDSEPYCWEDSHAIDILDKWYQADRSTQFVILYRNPSHLFSLDDECDDLNDEKVLKKLSSWLKYNTKVCNVINKYPKNTVLINFDEFSSRSSDYIQSFQNKFLLPYKNLELLTDVIEEQDHNHYALQELILTQVLMEQVQVRNLYQKLQSKAGLPSTTPSVESAKKAWKSVLNMSSLNKQYQIENEQKQTEIVSLNSKLSEFDEINKELLTQSELTQKEIQSLTQKSISLSEFNQNILSQLNETQNVLENLEKDNSSIIFTNKKLETDNNNLMSQTNLIQNEILRLTEKNHSLSNHNYNILLQLNKTQEILEDLEKENNQLKTPPILGADERVKHYLTYRLGNILVNRSNSLFGIWGMPFFLWKEYRDYKGEKKYNKETYLPLHKYADSDKAEKLKEHLSYKIGEIFLSHIKKPHLWFVMPYRMCQVKKKFKTNN
;
A
#
# COMPACT_ATOMS: atom_id res chain seq x y z
N MET A 1 34.55 -110.26 42.61
CA MET A 1 33.83 -109.26 43.41
C MET A 1 34.74 -108.18 44.01
N GLY A 2 35.89 -108.48 44.63
CA GLY A 2 36.75 -107.45 45.28
C GLY A 2 37.54 -106.44 44.40
N ARG A 3 37.36 -106.42 43.07
CA ARG A 3 37.95 -105.40 42.16
C ARG A 3 36.96 -104.31 41.73
N VAL A 4 35.65 -104.57 41.88
CA VAL A 4 34.59 -103.61 41.56
C VAL A 4 34.33 -102.72 42.77
N GLU A 5 34.27 -103.29 43.98
CA GLU A 5 34.18 -102.52 45.24
C GLU A 5 35.41 -101.61 45.48
N LYS A 6 36.63 -102.05 45.10
CA LYS A 6 37.83 -101.21 45.17
C LYS A 6 37.88 -100.10 44.12
N LYS A 7 37.15 -100.20 43.00
CA LYS A 7 37.03 -99.12 42.01
C LYS A 7 35.91 -98.12 42.38
N LEU A 8 34.84 -98.59 43.01
CA LEU A 8 33.81 -97.75 43.61
C LEU A 8 34.38 -96.91 44.77
N ASN A 9 35.06 -97.52 45.74
CA ASN A 9 35.66 -96.80 46.87
C ASN A 9 36.83 -95.85 46.50
N LYS A 10 37.42 -95.99 45.30
CA LYS A 10 38.54 -95.14 44.84
C LYS A 10 38.10 -94.01 43.92
N LYS A 11 36.90 -94.10 43.31
CA LYS A 11 36.27 -92.99 42.55
C LYS A 11 35.41 -92.09 43.43
N GLU A 12 34.82 -92.60 44.52
CA GLU A 12 34.08 -91.77 45.50
C GLU A 12 34.95 -90.71 46.18
N ASN A 13 36.28 -90.88 46.17
CA ASN A 13 37.20 -90.00 46.88
C ASN A 13 37.75 -88.82 46.04
N ASN A 14 37.19 -88.57 44.84
CA ASN A 14 37.78 -87.59 43.91
C ASN A 14 36.78 -86.57 43.30
N MET A 15 35.51 -86.57 43.71
CA MET A 15 34.54 -85.58 43.28
C MET A 15 34.44 -84.47 44.33
N LYS A 16 34.93 -83.28 44.00
CA LYS A 16 34.92 -82.15 44.94
C LYS A 16 33.76 -81.22 44.60
N LYS A 17 32.75 -81.27 45.47
CA LYS A 17 31.55 -80.43 45.42
C LYS A 17 31.77 -79.26 46.37
N LEU A 18 31.70 -78.04 45.85
CA LEU A 18 31.84 -76.83 46.66
C LEU A 18 30.52 -76.06 46.70
N ILE A 19 30.03 -75.80 47.90
CA ILE A 19 28.90 -74.91 48.13
C ILE A 19 29.45 -73.59 48.63
N ILE A 20 29.17 -72.50 47.90
CA ILE A 20 29.60 -71.15 48.25
C ILE A 20 28.45 -70.45 48.99
N LEU A 21 28.76 -69.93 50.17
CA LEU A 21 27.82 -69.32 51.11
C LEU A 21 28.33 -67.95 51.53
N GLY A 22 27.47 -66.96 51.65
CA GLY A 22 27.83 -65.65 52.21
C GLY A 22 26.60 -64.80 52.52
N HIS A 23 26.84 -63.68 53.20
CA HIS A 23 25.75 -62.78 53.61
C HIS A 23 25.23 -61.91 52.45
N GLN A 24 26.11 -61.54 51.51
CA GLN A 24 25.76 -60.79 50.31
C GLN A 24 25.87 -61.70 49.09
N GLU A 25 24.79 -61.81 48.30
CA GLU A 25 24.72 -62.70 47.14
C GLU A 25 25.71 -62.29 46.03
N GLU A 26 26.00 -60.99 45.90
CA GLU A 26 26.89 -60.44 44.87
C GLU A 26 28.33 -60.94 45.06
N ASP A 27 28.85 -60.87 46.28
CA ASP A 27 30.19 -61.37 46.62
C ASP A 27 30.33 -62.87 46.37
N CYS A 28 29.24 -63.62 46.62
CA CYS A 28 29.23 -65.07 46.42
C CYS A 28 29.21 -65.45 44.93
N LYS A 29 28.49 -64.68 44.10
CA LYS A 29 28.49 -64.84 42.64
C LYS A 29 29.84 -64.50 42.02
N GLN A 30 30.52 -63.46 42.53
CA GLN A 30 31.88 -63.14 42.09
C GLN A 30 32.85 -64.29 42.38
N LEU A 31 32.75 -64.90 43.56
CA LEU A 31 33.55 -66.08 43.89
C LEU A 31 33.17 -67.31 43.06
N GLU A 32 31.88 -67.52 42.76
CA GLU A 32 31.43 -68.61 41.88
C GLU A 32 32.00 -68.47 40.46
N ASN A 33 31.91 -67.28 39.87
CA ASN A 33 32.50 -66.99 38.56
C ASN A 33 34.01 -67.25 38.57
N TRP A 34 34.68 -66.82 39.64
CA TRP A 34 36.12 -67.04 39.81
C TRP A 34 36.48 -68.54 39.88
N PHE A 35 35.71 -69.36 40.59
CA PHE A 35 35.92 -70.80 40.62
C PHE A 35 35.63 -71.48 39.27
N ILE A 36 34.64 -70.98 38.52
CA ILE A 36 34.34 -71.46 37.17
C ILE A 36 35.52 -71.15 36.23
N GLU A 37 36.07 -69.93 36.30
CA GLU A 37 37.25 -69.52 35.53
C GLU A 37 38.51 -70.33 35.91
N ALA A 38 38.65 -70.69 37.19
CA ALA A 38 39.71 -71.57 37.68
C ALA A 38 39.57 -73.04 37.24
N GLY A 39 38.50 -73.40 36.52
CA GLY A 39 38.29 -74.72 35.94
C GLY A 39 37.25 -75.60 36.62
N MET A 40 36.39 -75.05 37.49
CA MET A 40 35.21 -75.75 37.99
C MET A 40 34.01 -75.56 37.04
N GLN A 41 33.02 -76.45 37.12
CA GLN A 41 31.79 -76.34 36.34
C GLN A 41 30.59 -75.96 37.22
N SER A 42 29.54 -75.40 36.62
CA SER A 42 28.24 -75.26 37.29
C SER A 42 27.51 -76.62 37.31
N PRO A 43 26.74 -76.94 38.37
CA PRO A 43 26.05 -78.20 38.46
C PRO A 43 24.96 -78.35 37.40
N SER A 44 24.77 -79.58 36.93
CA SER A 44 23.59 -79.98 36.15
C SER A 44 22.35 -80.12 37.04
N LEU A 45 21.17 -79.93 36.43
CA LEU A 45 19.88 -80.13 37.08
C LEU A 45 19.66 -81.60 37.50
N SER A 46 18.83 -81.82 38.53
CA SER A 46 18.47 -83.18 38.96
C SER A 46 17.79 -84.00 37.85
N LYS A 47 18.01 -85.32 37.80
CA LYS A 47 17.55 -86.15 36.66
C LYS A 47 16.04 -86.25 36.58
N ILE A 48 15.37 -86.41 37.71
CA ILE A 48 13.93 -86.69 37.77
C ILE A 48 13.14 -85.39 37.88
N ASN A 49 13.57 -84.50 38.79
CA ASN A 49 12.80 -83.30 39.11
C ASN A 49 13.23 -82.05 38.31
N GLN A 50 14.35 -82.11 37.57
CA GLN A 50 14.91 -80.99 36.80
C GLN A 50 15.09 -79.71 37.63
N MET A 51 15.39 -79.85 38.92
CA MET A 51 15.56 -78.74 39.85
C MET A 51 17.04 -78.40 40.04
N SER A 52 17.31 -77.10 40.15
CA SER A 52 18.59 -76.56 40.59
C SER A 52 18.74 -76.63 42.11
N PRO A 53 19.97 -76.59 42.66
CA PRO A 53 20.19 -76.55 44.10
C PRO A 53 19.48 -75.39 44.81
N LYS A 54 19.42 -74.21 44.17
CA LYS A 54 18.71 -73.02 44.70
C LYS A 54 17.21 -73.25 44.82
N GLU A 55 16.59 -73.85 43.81
CA GLU A 55 15.16 -74.20 43.83
C GLU A 55 14.85 -75.26 44.90
N MET A 56 15.76 -76.23 45.10
CA MET A 56 15.62 -77.20 46.20
C MET A 56 15.64 -76.49 47.56
N THR A 57 16.54 -75.53 47.76
CA THR A 57 16.59 -74.72 48.99
C THR A 57 15.31 -73.93 49.22
N GLU A 58 14.74 -73.33 48.17
CA GLU A 58 13.45 -72.65 48.28
C GLU A 58 12.29 -73.59 48.64
N VAL A 59 12.25 -74.78 48.05
CA VAL A 59 11.24 -75.79 48.38
C VAL A 59 11.32 -76.18 49.85
N PHE A 60 12.53 -76.41 50.37
CA PHE A 60 12.71 -76.73 51.80
C PHE A 60 12.35 -75.56 52.71
N LYS A 61 12.64 -74.31 52.31
CA LYS A 61 12.21 -73.13 53.05
C LYS A 61 10.69 -73.01 53.10
N LYS A 62 10.01 -73.16 51.97
CA LYS A 62 8.54 -73.12 51.88
C LYS A 62 7.90 -74.21 52.73
N LEU A 63 8.44 -75.43 52.71
CA LEU A 63 7.99 -76.53 53.55
C LEU A 63 8.16 -76.23 55.04
N SER A 64 9.32 -75.68 55.44
CA SER A 64 9.56 -75.29 56.84
C SER A 64 8.69 -74.12 57.31
N ALA A 65 8.29 -73.22 56.41
CA ALA A 65 7.41 -72.08 56.70
C ALA A 65 5.94 -72.50 56.79
N GLN A 66 5.48 -73.38 55.88
CA GLN A 66 4.13 -73.95 55.91
C GLN A 66 3.86 -74.73 57.21
N GLU A 67 4.86 -75.47 57.69
CA GLU A 67 4.80 -76.11 59.01
C GLU A 67 4.57 -75.11 60.13
N PHE A 68 5.32 -74.01 60.15
CA PHE A 68 5.19 -72.96 61.15
C PHE A 68 3.78 -72.36 61.19
N GLU A 69 3.15 -72.16 60.03
CA GLU A 69 1.74 -71.72 59.93
C GLU A 69 0.74 -72.81 60.37
N THR A 70 1.01 -74.08 60.06
CA THR A 70 0.14 -75.18 60.51
C THR A 70 0.18 -75.35 62.04
N TYR A 71 1.33 -75.10 62.66
CA TYR A 71 1.50 -75.14 64.13
C TYR A 71 0.90 -73.91 64.84
N LEU A 72 0.79 -72.76 64.18
CA LEU A 72 0.10 -71.58 64.74
C LEU A 72 -1.43 -71.73 64.72
N LEU A 73 -1.97 -72.46 63.73
CA LEU A 73 -3.41 -72.77 63.67
C LEU A 73 -3.81 -73.90 64.65
N GLU A 74 -2.88 -74.76 65.05
CA GLU A 74 -3.04 -75.72 66.15
C GLU A 74 -2.48 -75.13 67.46
N ASP A 75 -3.13 -74.09 67.97
CA ASP A 75 -2.83 -73.32 69.19
C ASP A 75 -2.79 -74.18 70.47
N LYS A 76 -1.79 -75.08 70.63
CA LYS A 76 -1.32 -75.61 71.93
C LYS A 76 0.15 -76.03 71.83
N GLU A 77 0.96 -75.52 72.76
CA GLU A 77 2.29 -76.04 73.05
C GLU A 77 2.30 -77.60 73.11
N PRO A 78 3.37 -78.27 72.66
CA PRO A 78 3.41 -79.72 72.55
C PRO A 78 3.60 -80.38 73.93
N SER A 79 2.57 -80.36 74.76
CA SER A 79 2.52 -81.10 76.02
C SER A 79 2.07 -82.56 75.82
N ASN A 80 1.47 -82.89 74.67
CA ASN A 80 0.94 -84.23 74.37
C ASN A 80 1.90 -85.09 73.54
N ALA A 81 2.15 -86.34 73.98
CA ALA A 81 2.99 -87.32 73.28
C ALA A 81 2.55 -87.62 71.83
N LYS A 82 1.28 -87.37 71.47
CA LYS A 82 0.76 -87.52 70.11
C LYS A 82 1.18 -86.40 69.15
N SER A 83 1.26 -85.15 69.60
CA SER A 83 1.76 -84.04 68.75
C SER A 83 3.28 -84.10 68.57
N LYS A 84 4.02 -84.59 69.58
CA LYS A 84 5.45 -84.91 69.45
C LYS A 84 5.72 -86.03 68.44
N LYS A 85 4.88 -87.09 68.43
CA LYS A 85 4.97 -88.17 67.42
C LYS A 85 4.64 -87.68 66.01
N LYS A 86 3.58 -86.88 65.84
CA LYS A 86 3.19 -86.30 64.54
C LYS A 86 4.28 -85.35 64.00
N LYS A 87 4.88 -84.52 64.87
CA LYS A 87 6.04 -83.69 64.52
C LYS A 87 7.27 -84.52 64.12
N GLN A 88 7.56 -85.60 64.85
CA GLN A 88 8.64 -86.52 64.50
C GLN A 88 8.39 -87.25 63.17
N GLU A 89 7.15 -87.68 62.89
CA GLU A 89 6.80 -88.34 61.62
C GLU A 89 6.96 -87.39 60.42
N ILE A 90 6.49 -86.15 60.54
CA ILE A 90 6.64 -85.15 59.47
C ILE A 90 8.13 -84.81 59.24
N ASP A 91 8.91 -84.63 60.30
CA ASP A 91 10.35 -84.39 60.23
C ASP A 91 11.10 -85.55 59.54
N ILE A 92 10.73 -86.80 59.85
CA ILE A 92 11.26 -87.99 59.17
C ILE A 92 10.89 -88.01 57.68
N HIS A 93 9.65 -87.66 57.33
CA HIS A 93 9.21 -87.60 55.94
C HIS A 93 9.95 -86.52 55.14
N GLN A 94 10.16 -85.34 55.73
CA GLN A 94 10.95 -84.27 55.13
C GLN A 94 12.42 -84.64 54.99
N GLN A 95 13.00 -85.30 55.99
CA GLN A 95 14.38 -85.76 55.93
C GLN A 95 14.55 -86.77 54.81
N LYS A 96 13.65 -87.75 54.70
CA LYS A 96 13.65 -88.70 53.58
C LYS A 96 13.47 -88.01 52.23
N MET A 97 12.54 -87.07 52.12
CA MET A 97 12.33 -86.30 50.88
C MET A 97 13.60 -85.50 50.51
N ALA A 98 14.27 -84.90 51.48
CA ALA A 98 15.52 -84.20 51.27
C ALA A 98 16.64 -85.13 50.81
N GLU A 99 16.77 -86.30 51.46
CA GLU A 99 17.70 -87.34 51.06
C GLU A 99 17.43 -87.80 49.62
N TYR A 100 16.17 -88.01 49.22
CA TYR A 100 15.83 -88.40 47.84
C TYR A 100 16.19 -87.31 46.81
N LEU A 101 15.83 -86.05 47.07
CA LEU A 101 16.10 -84.94 46.14
C LEU A 101 17.61 -84.68 46.01
N MET A 102 18.33 -84.68 47.12
CA MET A 102 19.78 -84.49 47.13
C MET A 102 20.51 -85.68 46.52
N MET A 103 20.01 -86.91 46.72
CA MET A 103 20.56 -88.10 46.07
C MET A 103 20.32 -88.08 44.56
N ASP A 104 19.13 -87.72 44.09
CA ASP A 104 18.82 -87.57 42.66
C ASP A 104 19.73 -86.53 42.00
N PHE A 105 19.93 -85.39 42.67
CA PHE A 105 20.89 -84.38 42.22
C PHE A 105 22.33 -84.88 42.19
N ASN A 106 22.77 -85.59 43.22
CA ASN A 106 24.10 -86.19 43.26
C ASN A 106 24.30 -87.20 42.14
N LEU A 107 23.28 -88.03 41.85
CA LEU A 107 23.26 -89.00 40.75
C LEU A 107 23.33 -88.34 39.36
N ALA A 108 22.73 -87.16 39.19
CA ALA A 108 22.84 -86.33 37.99
C ALA A 108 24.28 -85.88 37.72
N ASN A 109 25.00 -85.54 38.80
CA ASN A 109 26.32 -84.95 38.77
C ASN A 109 27.44 -85.93 39.17
N LEU A 110 27.25 -87.24 38.99
CA LEU A 110 28.26 -88.25 39.35
C LEU A 110 29.46 -88.29 38.39
N ASP A 111 29.23 -87.96 37.12
CA ASP A 111 30.25 -88.04 36.06
C ASP A 111 30.81 -86.67 35.67
N SER A 112 30.37 -85.59 36.32
CA SER A 112 30.85 -84.22 36.04
C SER A 112 32.25 -83.95 36.58
N GLU A 113 32.94 -82.97 36.00
CA GLU A 113 34.15 -82.37 36.59
C GLU A 113 33.80 -81.71 37.95
N PRO A 114 34.80 -81.40 38.81
CA PRO A 114 34.53 -80.72 40.08
C PRO A 114 33.67 -79.47 39.87
N TYR A 115 32.58 -79.38 40.62
CA TYR A 115 31.56 -78.36 40.41
C TYR A 115 31.27 -77.56 41.67
N CYS A 116 30.87 -76.30 41.46
CA CYS A 116 30.50 -75.38 42.52
C CYS A 116 29.19 -74.66 42.21
N TRP A 117 28.47 -74.25 43.26
CA TRP A 117 27.35 -73.34 43.12
C TRP A 117 27.26 -72.39 44.31
N GLU A 118 26.74 -71.20 44.05
CA GLU A 118 26.37 -70.24 45.08
C GLU A 118 24.98 -70.54 45.62
N ASP A 119 24.80 -70.50 46.94
CA ASP A 119 23.48 -70.46 47.56
C ASP A 119 23.54 -69.79 48.94
N SER A 120 23.46 -68.47 48.98
CA SER A 120 23.47 -67.66 50.23
C SER A 120 22.42 -68.10 51.25
N HIS A 121 21.38 -68.80 50.81
CA HIS A 121 20.27 -69.27 51.61
C HIS A 121 20.40 -70.73 52.09
N ALA A 122 21.41 -71.47 51.60
CA ALA A 122 21.62 -72.88 51.94
C ALA A 122 22.10 -73.08 53.39
N ILE A 123 22.44 -72.02 54.13
CA ILE A 123 22.93 -72.13 55.52
C ILE A 123 22.00 -72.93 56.44
N ASP A 124 20.69 -72.86 56.20
CA ASP A 124 19.67 -73.55 56.99
C ASP A 124 19.52 -75.05 56.64
N ILE A 125 20.02 -75.47 55.47
CA ILE A 125 19.89 -76.84 54.96
C ILE A 125 21.23 -77.57 54.81
N LEU A 126 22.35 -76.99 55.28
CA LEU A 126 23.69 -77.61 55.17
C LEU A 126 23.77 -78.98 55.85
N ASP A 127 23.01 -79.16 56.93
CA ASP A 127 22.92 -80.44 57.61
C ASP A 127 22.34 -81.54 56.70
N LYS A 128 21.35 -81.19 55.87
CA LYS A 128 20.74 -82.11 54.91
C LYS A 128 21.73 -82.44 53.80
N TRP A 129 22.45 -81.43 53.28
CA TRP A 129 23.52 -81.63 52.29
C TRP A 129 24.65 -82.54 52.79
N TYR A 130 25.09 -82.34 54.03
CA TYR A 130 26.12 -83.19 54.65
C TYR A 130 25.66 -84.63 54.88
N GLN A 131 24.38 -84.84 55.20
CA GLN A 131 23.80 -86.18 55.36
C GLN A 131 23.70 -86.92 54.03
N ALA A 132 23.29 -86.21 52.97
CA ALA A 132 23.20 -86.77 51.63
C ALA A 132 24.57 -87.10 51.04
N ASP A 133 25.58 -86.27 51.30
CA ASP A 133 26.95 -86.51 50.86
C ASP A 133 27.99 -85.91 51.82
N ARG A 134 28.76 -86.78 52.48
CA ARG A 134 29.81 -86.41 53.44
C ARG A 134 31.07 -85.82 52.79
N SER A 135 31.21 -85.96 51.47
CA SER A 135 32.33 -85.40 50.71
C SER A 135 32.14 -83.92 50.35
N THR A 136 30.92 -83.40 50.53
CA THR A 136 30.57 -81.99 50.26
C THR A 136 31.40 -81.03 51.11
N GLN A 137 31.97 -80.01 50.46
CA GLN A 137 32.77 -78.98 51.10
C GLN A 137 32.05 -77.63 51.02
N PHE A 138 32.13 -76.85 52.10
CA PHE A 138 31.45 -75.59 52.28
C PHE A 138 32.47 -74.45 52.29
N VAL A 139 32.34 -73.51 51.36
CA VAL A 139 33.14 -72.28 51.30
C VAL A 139 32.26 -71.16 51.80
N ILE A 140 32.62 -70.56 52.93
CA ILE A 140 31.83 -69.48 53.54
C ILE A 140 32.63 -68.19 53.41
N LEU A 141 32.02 -67.19 52.78
CA LEU A 141 32.51 -65.82 52.72
C LEU A 141 32.03 -65.04 53.95
N TYR A 142 32.95 -64.31 54.57
CA TYR A 142 32.62 -63.26 55.52
C TYR A 142 33.38 -61.97 55.16
N ARG A 143 32.79 -60.84 55.54
CA ARG A 143 33.33 -59.50 55.32
C ARG A 143 33.30 -58.67 56.58
N ASN A 144 34.07 -57.59 56.57
CA ASN A 144 33.93 -56.57 57.59
C ASN A 144 32.50 -55.98 57.55
N PRO A 145 31.77 -55.92 58.68
CA PRO A 145 30.43 -55.35 58.71
C PRO A 145 30.35 -53.87 58.26
N SER A 146 31.49 -53.18 58.09
CA SER A 146 31.54 -51.85 57.46
C SER A 146 31.03 -51.84 56.01
N HIS A 147 31.16 -52.94 55.28
CA HIS A 147 30.71 -53.06 53.89
C HIS A 147 29.22 -53.40 53.73
N LEU A 148 28.47 -53.57 54.83
CA LEU A 148 27.00 -53.74 54.79
C LEU A 148 26.26 -52.47 54.37
N PHE A 149 26.95 -51.34 54.46
CA PHE A 149 26.46 -50.02 54.10
C PHE A 149 27.17 -49.60 52.80
N SER A 150 26.80 -50.26 51.71
CA SER A 150 27.26 -49.94 50.36
C SER A 150 26.73 -48.58 49.91
N LEU A 151 27.40 -47.98 48.93
CA LEU A 151 27.21 -46.60 48.44
C LEU A 151 25.89 -46.30 47.75
N ASP A 152 25.08 -47.31 47.47
CA ASP A 152 23.80 -47.18 46.77
C ASP A 152 22.62 -46.93 47.72
N ASP A 153 22.82 -47.03 49.03
CA ASP A 153 21.86 -46.46 49.97
C ASP A 153 22.02 -44.94 49.89
N GLU A 154 21.07 -44.25 49.24
CA GLU A 154 20.96 -42.79 49.30
C GLU A 154 21.25 -42.33 50.73
N CYS A 155 22.35 -41.60 50.91
CA CYS A 155 22.89 -41.21 52.23
C CYS A 155 21.85 -40.46 53.10
N ASP A 156 20.79 -39.95 52.46
CA ASP A 156 19.68 -39.24 53.07
C ASP A 156 18.66 -40.16 53.78
N ASP A 157 18.73 -41.48 53.61
CA ASP A 157 17.66 -42.42 53.98
C ASP A 157 18.06 -43.49 55.04
N LEU A 158 19.26 -43.33 55.62
CA LEU A 158 19.81 -44.18 56.70
C LEU A 158 19.18 -43.82 58.06
N ASN A 159 18.04 -44.44 58.36
CA ASN A 159 17.44 -44.37 59.70
C ASN A 159 18.05 -45.41 60.65
N ASP A 160 18.14 -45.10 61.95
CA ASP A 160 18.66 -45.97 63.02
C ASP A 160 18.01 -47.36 63.00
N GLU A 161 16.71 -47.43 62.69
CA GLU A 161 15.97 -48.70 62.57
C GLU A 161 16.45 -49.58 61.40
N LYS A 162 16.78 -48.98 60.25
CA LYS A 162 17.31 -49.70 59.08
C LYS A 162 18.72 -50.24 59.37
N VAL A 163 19.55 -49.43 60.03
CA VAL A 163 20.89 -49.82 60.47
C VAL A 163 20.82 -51.01 61.44
N LEU A 164 19.96 -50.93 62.46
CA LEU A 164 19.75 -52.02 63.42
C LEU A 164 19.21 -53.28 62.75
N LYS A 165 18.29 -53.15 61.77
CA LYS A 165 17.78 -54.29 61.00
C LYS A 165 18.88 -54.98 60.21
N LYS A 166 19.71 -54.23 59.45
CA LYS A 166 20.85 -54.78 58.70
C LYS A 166 21.86 -55.46 59.64
N LEU A 167 22.22 -54.83 60.75
CA LEU A 167 23.13 -55.43 61.74
C LEU A 167 22.55 -56.69 62.40
N SER A 168 21.25 -56.68 62.72
CA SER A 168 20.58 -57.86 63.30
C SER A 168 20.56 -59.04 62.32
N SER A 169 20.38 -58.78 61.03
CA SER A 169 20.42 -59.81 59.99
C SER A 169 21.81 -60.40 59.84
N TRP A 170 22.84 -59.56 59.86
CA TRP A 170 24.23 -59.98 59.81
C TRP A 170 24.63 -60.81 61.04
N LEU A 171 24.22 -60.40 62.25
CA LEU A 171 24.44 -61.17 63.47
C LEU A 171 23.75 -62.53 63.42
N LYS A 172 22.48 -62.59 62.98
CA LYS A 172 21.73 -63.85 62.84
C LYS A 172 22.39 -64.80 61.84
N TYR A 173 22.85 -64.29 60.70
CA TYR A 173 23.53 -65.11 59.70
C TYR A 173 24.88 -65.63 60.22
N ASN A 174 25.73 -64.74 60.73
CA ASN A 174 27.07 -65.13 61.12
C ASN A 174 27.16 -65.94 62.43
N THR A 175 26.14 -65.85 63.30
CA THR A 175 25.99 -66.81 64.40
C THR A 175 25.72 -68.22 63.90
N LYS A 176 24.87 -68.38 62.86
CA LYS A 176 24.66 -69.67 62.20
C LYS A 176 25.94 -70.19 61.54
N VAL A 177 26.70 -69.31 60.85
CA VAL A 177 28.01 -69.66 60.28
C VAL A 177 28.96 -70.20 61.35
N CYS A 178 29.07 -69.54 62.51
CA CYS A 178 29.90 -70.01 63.62
C CYS A 178 29.50 -71.41 64.10
N ASN A 179 28.19 -71.70 64.15
CA ASN A 179 27.69 -73.02 64.56
C ASN A 179 28.06 -74.10 63.53
N VAL A 180 27.93 -73.80 62.24
CA VAL A 180 28.29 -74.72 61.14
C VAL A 180 29.79 -75.03 61.16
N ILE A 181 30.64 -74.02 61.37
CA ILE A 181 32.10 -74.21 61.47
C ILE A 181 32.47 -75.13 62.65
N ASN A 182 31.79 -74.97 63.79
CA ASN A 182 32.00 -75.85 64.95
C ASN A 182 31.56 -77.29 64.66
N LYS A 183 30.50 -77.47 63.87
CA LYS A 183 29.89 -78.77 63.56
C LYS A 183 30.68 -79.54 62.50
N TYR A 184 31.22 -78.85 61.49
CA TYR A 184 31.90 -79.47 60.33
C TYR A 184 33.26 -78.85 59.99
N PRO A 185 34.23 -78.80 60.93
CA PRO A 185 35.48 -78.04 60.76
C PRO A 185 36.38 -78.53 59.62
N LYS A 186 36.27 -79.80 59.20
CA LYS A 186 37.07 -80.38 58.11
C LYS A 186 36.52 -80.08 56.72
N ASN A 187 35.22 -79.84 56.63
CA ASN A 187 34.50 -79.64 55.37
C ASN A 187 34.26 -78.15 55.10
N THR A 188 34.39 -77.28 56.11
CA THR A 188 34.18 -75.83 55.99
C THR A 188 35.49 -75.07 55.84
N VAL A 189 35.54 -74.12 54.91
CA VAL A 189 36.60 -73.09 54.86
C VAL A 189 35.97 -71.71 54.86
N LEU A 190 36.49 -70.87 55.76
CA LEU A 190 36.04 -69.50 55.95
C LEU A 190 37.04 -68.55 55.28
N ILE A 191 36.54 -67.73 54.36
CA ILE A 191 37.30 -66.80 53.52
C ILE A 191 36.88 -65.37 53.84
N ASN A 192 37.88 -64.50 54.07
CA ASN A 192 37.64 -63.07 54.12
C ASN A 192 37.67 -62.51 52.69
N PHE A 193 36.55 -61.95 52.24
CA PHE A 193 36.45 -61.42 50.89
C PHE A 193 37.34 -60.18 50.69
N ASP A 194 37.51 -59.33 51.70
CA ASP A 194 38.31 -58.10 51.58
C ASP A 194 39.82 -58.42 51.33
N GLU A 195 40.30 -59.54 51.86
CA GLU A 195 41.66 -60.04 51.58
C GLU A 195 41.75 -60.87 50.30
N PHE A 196 40.68 -61.57 49.92
CA PHE A 196 40.60 -62.26 48.64
C PHE A 196 40.76 -61.28 47.47
N SER A 197 40.08 -60.12 47.52
CA SER A 197 40.20 -59.07 46.51
C SER A 197 41.60 -58.44 46.45
N SER A 198 42.31 -58.37 47.58
CA SER A 198 43.63 -57.71 47.67
C SER A 198 44.83 -58.64 47.44
N ARG A 199 44.70 -59.94 47.75
CA ARG A 199 45.79 -60.94 47.75
C ARG A 199 45.35 -62.26 47.13
N SER A 200 44.67 -62.18 45.99
CA SER A 200 44.10 -63.34 45.29
C SER A 200 45.15 -64.45 45.05
N SER A 201 46.39 -64.12 44.67
CA SER A 201 47.45 -65.06 44.27
C SER A 201 47.97 -65.99 45.38
N ASP A 202 48.17 -65.50 46.61
CA ASP A 202 48.60 -66.33 47.75
C ASP A 202 47.45 -67.21 48.27
N TYR A 203 46.22 -66.68 48.15
CA TYR A 203 44.98 -67.38 48.48
C TYR A 203 44.79 -68.59 47.56
N ILE A 204 45.05 -68.42 46.27
CA ILE A 204 44.99 -69.45 45.24
C ILE A 204 45.88 -70.63 45.60
N GLN A 205 47.16 -70.42 45.91
CA GLN A 205 48.09 -71.51 46.18
C GLN A 205 47.69 -72.31 47.44
N SER A 206 47.21 -71.61 48.47
CA SER A 206 46.77 -72.24 49.72
C SER A 206 45.47 -73.03 49.54
N PHE A 207 44.53 -72.50 48.76
CA PHE A 207 43.25 -73.15 48.47
C PHE A 207 43.43 -74.35 47.53
N GLN A 208 44.29 -74.23 46.51
CA GLN A 208 44.67 -75.31 45.61
C GLN A 208 45.26 -76.52 46.35
N ASN A 209 46.17 -76.28 47.30
CA ASN A 209 46.79 -77.36 48.06
C ASN A 209 45.78 -78.09 48.98
N LYS A 210 44.81 -77.36 49.54
CA LYS A 210 43.78 -77.92 50.41
C LYS A 210 42.66 -78.64 49.64
N PHE A 211 42.37 -78.16 48.43
CA PHE A 211 41.22 -78.58 47.63
C PHE A 211 41.55 -79.24 46.29
N LEU A 212 42.80 -79.56 45.96
CA LEU A 212 43.22 -80.32 44.75
C LEU A 212 42.38 -79.98 43.50
N LEU A 213 42.23 -78.69 43.18
CA LEU A 213 41.46 -78.22 42.02
C LEU A 213 42.25 -78.44 40.71
N PRO A 214 41.57 -78.69 39.57
CA PRO A 214 42.22 -78.88 38.28
C PRO A 214 42.83 -77.55 37.79
N TYR A 215 44.10 -77.58 37.37
CA TYR A 215 44.80 -76.41 36.84
C TYR A 215 44.18 -75.95 35.51
N LYS A 216 43.55 -74.78 35.48
CA LYS A 216 43.43 -73.96 34.26
C LYS A 216 43.77 -72.48 34.55
N ASN A 217 44.61 -71.96 33.65
CA ASN A 217 45.22 -70.63 33.54
C ASN A 217 44.85 -69.56 34.58
N LEU A 218 45.77 -69.37 35.51
CA LEU A 218 45.77 -68.29 36.51
C LEU A 218 46.41 -66.98 36.05
N GLU A 219 47.01 -66.94 34.86
CA GLU A 219 47.74 -65.77 34.35
C GLU A 219 46.83 -64.71 33.70
N LEU A 220 45.54 -64.99 33.48
CA LEU A 220 44.61 -64.07 32.78
C LEU A 220 43.63 -63.33 33.71
N LEU A 221 43.59 -63.66 35.01
CA LEU A 221 42.63 -63.12 35.97
C LEU A 221 43.16 -61.91 36.76
N THR A 222 44.43 -61.56 36.62
CA THR A 222 45.02 -60.41 37.31
C THR A 222 44.57 -59.06 36.74
N ASP A 223 44.02 -59.04 35.52
CA ASP A 223 43.73 -57.79 34.80
C ASP A 223 42.27 -57.30 34.94
N VAL A 224 41.37 -58.09 35.54
CA VAL A 224 39.91 -57.79 35.54
C VAL A 224 39.39 -57.21 36.86
N ILE A 225 40.20 -57.18 37.92
CA ILE A 225 39.83 -56.41 39.12
C ILE A 225 40.19 -54.96 38.83
N GLU A 226 39.31 -54.26 38.11
CA GLU A 226 39.32 -52.80 38.07
C GLU A 226 39.49 -52.30 39.50
N GLU A 227 40.58 -51.56 39.74
CA GLU A 227 40.75 -50.74 40.93
C GLU A 227 39.56 -49.77 40.98
N GLN A 228 38.43 -50.21 41.53
CA GLN A 228 37.40 -49.30 41.96
C GLN A 228 38.07 -48.32 42.91
N ASP A 229 37.82 -47.04 42.66
CA ASP A 229 38.43 -45.87 43.26
C ASP A 229 38.20 -45.84 44.79
N HIS A 230 38.82 -46.76 45.53
CA HIS A 230 38.65 -46.95 46.98
C HIS A 230 39.20 -45.76 47.79
N ASN A 231 39.82 -44.78 47.13
CA ASN A 231 40.34 -43.58 47.78
C ASN A 231 39.24 -42.61 48.24
N HIS A 232 38.03 -42.64 47.65
CA HIS A 232 36.96 -41.69 48.01
C HIS A 232 36.19 -42.08 49.28
N TYR A 233 36.31 -43.33 49.75
CA TYR A 233 35.49 -43.87 50.84
C TYR A 233 36.25 -44.22 52.11
N ALA A 234 37.56 -44.00 52.13
CA ALA A 234 38.42 -44.29 53.27
C ALA A 234 37.97 -43.63 54.58
N LEU A 235 37.33 -42.44 54.53
CA LEU A 235 36.77 -41.78 55.71
C LEU A 235 35.47 -42.44 56.19
N GLN A 236 34.58 -42.79 55.28
CA GLN A 236 33.33 -43.49 55.60
C GLN A 236 33.62 -44.88 56.19
N GLU A 237 34.57 -45.60 55.62
CA GLU A 237 35.01 -46.91 56.10
C GLU A 237 35.63 -46.81 57.51
N LEU A 238 36.39 -45.75 57.82
CA LEU A 238 36.92 -45.52 59.16
C LEU A 238 35.85 -45.15 60.18
N ILE A 239 34.92 -44.28 59.83
CA ILE A 239 33.81 -43.92 60.73
C ILE A 239 32.94 -45.15 60.98
N LEU A 240 32.60 -45.91 59.95
CA LEU A 240 31.82 -47.14 60.09
C LEU A 240 32.56 -48.19 60.91
N THR A 241 33.86 -48.40 60.68
CA THR A 241 34.64 -49.32 61.52
C THR A 241 34.70 -48.88 62.97
N GLN A 242 34.78 -47.57 63.25
CA GLN A 242 34.76 -47.05 64.62
C GLN A 242 33.38 -47.24 65.29
N VAL A 243 32.28 -46.91 64.59
CA VAL A 243 30.90 -47.11 65.07
C VAL A 243 30.59 -48.60 65.30
N LEU A 244 31.08 -49.48 64.42
CA LEU A 244 30.90 -50.93 64.58
C LEU A 244 31.75 -51.52 65.71
N MET A 245 32.91 -50.92 66.00
CA MET A 245 33.75 -51.29 67.15
C MET A 245 33.10 -50.93 68.50
N GLU A 246 32.19 -49.96 68.54
CA GLU A 246 31.40 -49.61 69.73
C GLU A 246 30.34 -50.68 70.05
N GLN A 247 29.86 -51.44 69.05
CA GLN A 247 28.94 -52.55 69.27
C GLN A 247 29.68 -53.84 69.68
N VAL A 248 29.67 -54.11 70.99
CA VAL A 248 30.36 -55.26 71.63
C VAL A 248 30.00 -56.62 70.99
N GLN A 249 28.74 -56.82 70.60
CA GLN A 249 28.27 -58.10 70.05
C GLN A 249 28.82 -58.38 68.64
N VAL A 250 28.81 -57.37 67.76
CA VAL A 250 29.31 -57.45 66.38
C VAL A 250 30.82 -57.65 66.40
N ARG A 251 31.53 -56.88 67.24
CA ARG A 251 32.98 -56.98 67.43
C ARG A 251 33.42 -58.37 67.89
N ASN A 252 32.77 -58.91 68.93
CA ASN A 252 33.12 -60.22 69.47
C ASN A 252 32.87 -61.35 68.47
N LEU A 253 31.80 -61.24 67.67
CA LEU A 253 31.49 -62.24 66.66
C LEU A 253 32.46 -62.17 65.47
N TYR A 254 32.78 -60.97 65.00
CA TYR A 254 33.76 -60.76 63.93
C TYR A 254 35.15 -61.27 64.33
N GLN A 255 35.61 -60.98 65.55
CA GLN A 255 36.87 -61.52 66.07
C GLN A 255 36.88 -63.05 66.18
N LYS A 256 35.74 -63.67 66.52
CA LYS A 256 35.59 -65.14 66.55
C LYS A 256 35.59 -65.76 65.15
N LEU A 257 35.07 -65.06 64.14
CA LEU A 257 35.17 -65.49 62.74
C LEU A 257 36.62 -65.35 62.25
N GLN A 258 37.25 -64.22 62.53
CA GLN A 258 38.62 -63.95 62.15
C GLN A 258 39.61 -64.95 62.76
N SER A 259 39.45 -65.36 64.01
CA SER A 259 40.33 -66.37 64.62
C SER A 259 40.16 -67.79 64.05
N LYS A 260 39.05 -68.06 63.35
CA LYS A 260 38.74 -69.35 62.70
C LYS A 260 38.92 -69.33 61.19
N ALA A 261 39.21 -68.16 60.61
CA ALA A 261 39.40 -67.99 59.17
C ALA A 261 40.72 -68.62 58.70
N GLY A 262 40.74 -69.07 57.44
CA GLY A 262 41.97 -69.60 56.83
C GLY A 262 43.08 -68.56 56.72
N LEU A 263 42.71 -67.31 56.46
CA LEU A 263 43.55 -66.11 56.45
C LEU A 263 42.73 -64.95 57.06
N PRO A 264 43.14 -64.41 58.22
CA PRO A 264 42.44 -63.32 58.89
C PRO A 264 42.86 -61.95 58.36
N SER A 265 41.89 -61.04 58.18
CA SER A 265 42.10 -59.62 57.85
C SER A 265 43.28 -59.03 58.61
N THR A 266 44.29 -58.50 57.93
CA THR A 266 45.21 -57.55 58.57
C THR A 266 44.38 -56.38 59.09
N THR A 267 44.46 -56.09 60.39
CA THR A 267 43.73 -55.01 61.05
C THR A 267 43.86 -53.69 60.30
N PRO A 268 42.85 -52.80 60.30
CA PRO A 268 42.97 -51.48 59.70
C PRO A 268 44.15 -50.75 60.34
N SER A 269 45.25 -50.69 59.59
CA SER A 269 46.51 -50.07 60.00
C SER A 269 46.33 -48.55 60.03
N VAL A 270 47.18 -47.87 60.79
CA VAL A 270 47.37 -46.39 60.82
C VAL A 270 47.45 -45.77 59.41
N GLU A 271 47.79 -46.58 58.41
CA GLU A 271 47.79 -46.25 56.99
C GLU A 271 46.41 -45.88 56.43
N SER A 272 45.33 -46.52 56.89
CA SER A 272 43.95 -46.21 56.49
C SER A 272 43.53 -44.81 56.99
N ALA A 273 43.92 -44.43 58.20
CA ALA A 273 43.68 -43.09 58.77
C ALA A 273 44.40 -41.98 57.99
N LYS A 274 45.64 -42.23 57.57
CA LYS A 274 46.38 -41.28 56.72
C LYS A 274 45.78 -41.16 55.32
N LYS A 275 45.30 -42.26 54.73
CA LYS A 275 44.60 -42.24 53.43
C LYS A 275 43.29 -41.46 53.51
N ALA A 276 42.48 -41.68 54.55
CA ALA A 276 41.25 -40.94 54.80
C ALA A 276 41.49 -39.44 55.04
N TRP A 277 42.53 -39.08 55.81
CA TRP A 277 42.85 -37.66 56.01
C TRP A 277 43.29 -36.97 54.72
N LYS A 278 44.04 -37.66 53.86
CA LYS A 278 44.41 -37.15 52.53
C LYS A 278 43.19 -36.97 51.63
N SER A 279 42.21 -37.89 51.64
CA SER A 279 40.99 -37.74 50.84
C SER A 279 40.15 -36.55 51.30
N VAL A 280 40.04 -36.31 52.62
CA VAL A 280 39.38 -35.09 53.16
C VAL A 280 40.10 -33.81 52.73
N LEU A 281 41.43 -33.80 52.81
CA LEU A 281 42.21 -32.63 52.41
C LEU A 281 41.97 -32.31 50.93
N ASN A 282 41.95 -33.34 50.07
CA ASN A 282 41.66 -33.22 48.64
C ASN A 282 40.23 -32.75 48.36
N MET A 283 39.22 -33.27 49.07
CA MET A 283 37.84 -32.79 48.94
C MET A 283 37.70 -31.33 49.37
N SER A 284 38.38 -30.94 50.44
CA SER A 284 38.36 -29.56 50.93
C SER A 284 39.02 -28.57 49.96
N SER A 285 40.12 -28.97 49.29
CA SER A 285 40.77 -28.14 48.29
C SER A 285 39.94 -28.03 47.02
N LEU A 286 39.34 -29.13 46.57
CA LEU A 286 38.46 -29.15 45.41
C LEU A 286 37.22 -28.26 45.63
N ASN A 287 36.59 -28.33 46.79
CA ASN A 287 35.46 -27.47 47.14
C ASN A 287 35.83 -25.98 47.16
N LYS A 288 37.01 -25.63 47.68
CA LYS A 288 37.50 -24.24 47.62
C LYS A 288 37.70 -23.77 46.19
N GLN A 289 38.21 -24.62 45.30
CA GLN A 289 38.38 -24.28 43.89
C GLN A 289 37.03 -24.05 43.21
N TYR A 290 36.04 -24.91 43.45
CA TYR A 290 34.69 -24.72 42.92
C TYR A 290 34.01 -23.45 43.45
N GLN A 291 34.23 -23.11 44.72
CA GLN A 291 33.72 -21.85 45.28
C GLN A 291 34.31 -20.63 44.57
N ILE A 292 35.63 -20.61 44.35
CA ILE A 292 36.32 -19.52 43.64
C ILE A 292 35.81 -19.41 42.20
N GLU A 293 35.64 -20.54 41.50
CA GLU A 293 35.12 -20.54 40.13
C GLU A 293 33.68 -20.03 40.04
N ASN A 294 32.84 -20.39 41.02
CA ASN A 294 31.46 -19.90 41.08
C ASN A 294 31.40 -18.40 41.39
N GLU A 295 32.24 -17.89 42.28
CA GLU A 295 32.35 -16.45 42.56
C GLU A 295 32.81 -15.69 41.30
N GLN A 296 33.79 -16.22 40.56
CA GLN A 296 34.22 -15.63 39.28
C GLN A 296 33.07 -15.58 38.28
N LYS A 297 32.35 -16.69 38.07
CA LYS A 297 31.18 -16.73 37.18
C LYS A 297 30.09 -15.76 37.61
N GLN A 298 29.83 -15.63 38.91
CA GLN A 298 28.87 -14.65 39.42
C GLN A 298 29.30 -13.21 39.13
N THR A 299 30.57 -12.86 39.35
CA THR A 299 31.07 -11.51 39.03
C THR A 299 31.01 -11.21 37.52
N GLU A 300 31.28 -12.20 36.67
CA GLU A 300 31.14 -12.08 35.23
C GLU A 300 29.68 -11.84 34.82
N ILE A 301 28.73 -12.60 35.38
CA ILE A 301 27.29 -12.41 35.17
C ILE A 301 26.85 -11.00 35.58
N VAL A 302 27.31 -10.50 36.74
CA VAL A 302 26.99 -9.14 37.19
C VAL A 302 27.53 -8.09 36.21
N SER A 303 28.76 -8.28 35.70
CA SER A 303 29.36 -7.37 34.71
C SER A 303 28.66 -7.42 33.34
N LEU A 304 28.11 -8.57 32.95
CA LEU A 304 27.34 -8.72 31.72
C LEU A 304 25.96 -8.07 31.87
N ASN A 305 25.31 -8.23 33.02
CA ASN A 305 24.03 -7.60 33.30
C ASN A 305 24.12 -6.07 33.33
N SER A 306 25.22 -5.50 33.85
CA SER A 306 25.41 -4.04 33.79
C SER A 306 25.54 -3.54 32.36
N LYS A 307 26.33 -4.23 31.51
CA LYS A 307 26.45 -3.90 30.08
C LYS A 307 25.11 -4.02 29.34
N LEU A 308 24.29 -5.01 29.70
CA LEU A 308 22.98 -5.22 29.09
C LEU A 308 22.01 -4.08 29.47
N SER A 309 22.06 -3.62 30.73
CA SER A 309 21.31 -2.43 31.17
C SER A 309 21.75 -1.16 30.44
N GLU A 310 23.05 -0.94 30.25
CA GLU A 310 23.58 0.19 29.47
C GLU A 310 23.09 0.13 28.00
N PHE A 311 23.10 -1.05 27.39
CA PHE A 311 22.59 -1.25 26.04
C PHE A 311 21.09 -0.96 25.93
N ASP A 312 20.30 -1.36 26.93
CA ASP A 312 18.87 -1.05 26.99
C ASP A 312 18.59 0.44 27.12
N GLU A 313 19.40 1.19 27.87
CA GLU A 313 19.31 2.66 27.94
C GLU A 313 19.62 3.31 26.59
N ILE A 314 20.72 2.89 25.94
CA ILE A 314 21.10 3.38 24.60
C ILE A 314 19.98 3.10 23.58
N ASN A 315 19.38 1.91 23.61
CA ASN A 315 18.29 1.57 22.70
C ASN A 315 17.04 2.42 22.93
N LYS A 316 16.70 2.73 24.19
CA LYS A 316 15.60 3.64 24.49
C LYS A 316 15.89 5.05 23.96
N GLU A 317 17.11 5.54 24.14
CA GLU A 317 17.53 6.84 23.62
C GLU A 317 17.46 6.86 22.07
N LEU A 318 18.00 5.84 21.41
CA LEU A 318 17.92 5.70 19.96
C LEU A 318 16.47 5.66 19.45
N LEU A 319 15.58 4.94 20.16
CA LEU A 319 14.17 4.86 19.80
C LEU A 319 13.51 6.24 19.88
N THR A 320 13.73 6.98 20.98
CA THR A 320 13.20 8.35 21.12
C THR A 320 13.72 9.32 20.05
N GLN A 321 15.00 9.22 19.67
CA GLN A 321 15.56 10.00 18.57
C GLN A 321 14.93 9.60 17.22
N SER A 322 14.68 8.32 16.98
CA SER A 322 14.02 7.85 15.76
C SER A 322 12.58 8.36 15.65
N GLU A 323 11.85 8.46 16.77
CA GLU A 323 10.50 9.01 16.79
C GLU A 323 10.49 10.53 16.50
N LEU A 324 11.46 11.27 17.04
CA LEU A 324 11.60 12.70 16.77
C LEU A 324 11.92 12.95 15.28
N THR A 325 12.87 12.22 14.72
CA THR A 325 13.22 12.33 13.29
C THR A 325 12.05 11.94 12.39
N GLN A 326 11.26 10.92 12.76
CA GLN A 326 10.02 10.60 12.05
C GLN A 326 9.00 11.73 12.08
N LYS A 327 8.80 12.38 13.23
CA LYS A 327 7.90 13.55 13.35
C LYS A 327 8.39 14.72 12.49
N GLU A 328 9.69 14.97 12.45
CA GLU A 328 10.27 15.99 11.57
C GLU A 328 10.04 15.67 10.10
N ILE A 329 10.31 14.44 9.67
CA ILE A 329 10.04 13.96 8.30
C ILE A 329 8.55 14.14 7.97
N GLN A 330 7.63 13.74 8.85
CA GLN A 330 6.20 13.94 8.65
C GLN A 330 5.87 15.43 8.43
N SER A 331 6.40 16.32 9.27
CA SER A 331 6.18 17.75 9.11
C SER A 331 6.71 18.31 7.78
N LEU A 332 7.88 17.83 7.33
CA LEU A 332 8.48 18.21 6.04
C LEU A 332 7.68 17.66 4.87
N THR A 333 7.22 16.41 4.96
CA THR A 333 6.38 15.80 3.92
C THR A 333 5.07 16.58 3.77
N GLN A 334 4.42 16.97 4.86
CA GLN A 334 3.19 17.78 4.82
C GLN A 334 3.43 19.16 4.20
N LYS A 335 4.56 19.81 4.54
CA LYS A 335 4.97 21.06 3.87
C LYS A 335 5.19 20.85 2.37
N SER A 336 5.84 19.75 1.96
CA SER A 336 6.07 19.46 0.55
C SER A 336 4.77 19.22 -0.23
N ILE A 337 3.79 18.55 0.38
CA ILE A 337 2.46 18.33 -0.20
C ILE A 337 1.77 19.68 -0.41
N SER A 338 1.70 20.53 0.62
CA SER A 338 1.11 21.86 0.51
C SER A 338 1.79 22.73 -0.56
N LEU A 339 3.11 22.65 -0.67
CA LEU A 339 3.86 23.37 -1.70
C LEU A 339 3.58 22.81 -3.10
N SER A 340 3.39 21.49 -3.23
CA SER A 340 3.00 20.86 -4.49
C SER A 340 1.57 21.25 -4.94
N GLU A 341 0.63 21.32 -4.01
CA GLU A 341 -0.74 21.78 -4.27
C GLU A 341 -0.75 23.25 -4.70
N PHE A 342 0.04 24.10 -4.02
CA PHE A 342 0.22 25.49 -4.40
C PHE A 342 0.81 25.64 -5.81
N ASN A 343 1.82 24.83 -6.15
CA ASN A 343 2.41 24.81 -7.49
C ASN A 343 1.40 24.36 -8.56
N GLN A 344 0.56 23.36 -8.27
CA GLN A 344 -0.52 22.95 -9.18
C GLN A 344 -1.52 24.08 -9.41
N ASN A 345 -1.88 24.82 -8.36
CA ASN A 345 -2.77 25.98 -8.47
C ASN A 345 -2.15 27.11 -9.33
N ILE A 346 -0.86 27.39 -9.14
CA ILE A 346 -0.15 28.34 -10.01
C ILE A 346 -0.19 27.88 -11.46
N LEU A 347 0.05 26.59 -11.74
CA LEU A 347 -0.02 26.06 -13.11
C LEU A 347 -1.43 26.20 -13.72
N SER A 348 -2.49 25.96 -12.95
CA SER A 348 -3.85 26.19 -13.44
C SER A 348 -4.12 27.66 -13.75
N GLN A 349 -3.69 28.57 -12.88
CA GLN A 349 -3.82 30.02 -13.14
C GLN A 349 -3.03 30.45 -14.36
N LEU A 350 -1.83 29.89 -14.55
CA LEU A 350 -0.98 30.18 -15.71
C LEU A 350 -1.67 29.70 -17.00
N ASN A 351 -2.26 28.51 -17.01
CA ASN A 351 -3.05 28.03 -18.15
C ASN A 351 -4.28 28.92 -18.43
N GLU A 352 -5.00 29.37 -17.40
CA GLU A 352 -6.13 30.28 -17.57
C GLU A 352 -5.70 31.61 -18.19
N THR A 353 -4.64 32.22 -17.65
CA THR A 353 -4.09 33.47 -18.21
C THR A 353 -3.57 33.29 -19.63
N GLN A 354 -2.98 32.14 -19.97
CA GLN A 354 -2.54 31.84 -21.32
C GLN A 354 -3.71 31.70 -22.29
N ASN A 355 -4.82 31.05 -21.88
CA ASN A 355 -6.04 31.00 -22.68
C ASN A 355 -6.65 32.39 -22.91
N VAL A 356 -6.65 33.25 -21.88
CA VAL A 356 -7.11 34.64 -22.01
C VAL A 356 -6.23 35.42 -22.98
N LEU A 357 -4.91 35.28 -22.90
CA LEU A 357 -3.97 35.89 -23.85
C LEU A 357 -4.22 35.42 -25.28
N GLU A 358 -4.42 34.12 -25.51
CA GLU A 358 -4.71 33.59 -26.85
C GLU A 358 -6.02 34.17 -27.43
N ASN A 359 -7.05 34.33 -26.59
CA ASN A 359 -8.29 34.97 -27.00
C ASN A 359 -8.09 36.47 -27.31
N LEU A 360 -7.33 37.20 -26.50
CA LEU A 360 -7.00 38.60 -26.77
C LEU A 360 -6.15 38.76 -28.04
N GLU A 361 -5.25 37.83 -28.35
CA GLU A 361 -4.50 37.82 -29.59
C GLU A 361 -5.41 37.62 -30.82
N LYS A 362 -6.40 36.72 -30.72
CA LYS A 362 -7.43 36.52 -31.76
C LYS A 362 -8.28 37.78 -31.95
N ASP A 363 -8.71 38.41 -30.87
CA ASP A 363 -9.47 39.67 -30.92
C ASP A 363 -8.65 40.80 -31.53
N ASN A 364 -7.39 40.96 -31.12
CA ASN A 364 -6.46 41.93 -31.72
C ASN A 364 -6.24 41.68 -33.21
N SER A 365 -6.08 40.42 -33.64
CA SER A 365 -5.94 40.09 -35.06
C SER A 365 -7.18 40.48 -35.88
N SER A 366 -8.37 40.29 -35.29
CA SER A 366 -9.65 40.67 -35.87
C SER A 366 -9.77 42.19 -35.98
N ILE A 367 -9.40 42.93 -34.92
CA ILE A 367 -9.36 44.40 -34.90
C ILE A 367 -8.38 44.95 -35.94
N ILE A 368 -7.20 44.34 -36.09
CA ILE A 368 -6.22 44.73 -37.11
C ILE A 368 -6.81 44.54 -38.51
N PHE A 369 -7.52 43.44 -38.77
CA PHE A 369 -8.20 43.21 -40.04
C PHE A 369 -9.28 44.25 -40.32
N THR A 370 -10.13 44.56 -39.33
CA THR A 370 -11.18 45.59 -39.48
C THR A 370 -10.59 46.98 -39.69
N ASN A 371 -9.51 47.32 -38.99
CA ASN A 371 -8.82 48.60 -39.16
C ASN A 371 -8.22 48.74 -40.55
N LYS A 372 -7.57 47.68 -41.09
CA LYS A 372 -7.09 47.67 -42.48
C LYS A 372 -8.23 47.89 -43.48
N LYS A 373 -9.38 47.26 -43.26
CA LYS A 373 -10.57 47.47 -44.10
C LYS A 373 -11.06 48.91 -44.03
N LEU A 374 -11.16 49.48 -42.83
CA LEU A 374 -11.54 50.89 -42.65
C LEU A 374 -10.55 51.85 -43.29
N GLU A 375 -9.24 51.58 -43.21
CA GLU A 375 -8.22 52.35 -43.92
C GLU A 375 -8.44 52.30 -45.45
N THR A 376 -8.71 51.12 -46.01
CA THR A 376 -9.02 51.00 -47.44
C THR A 376 -10.28 51.76 -47.83
N ASP A 377 -11.34 51.68 -47.01
CA ASP A 377 -12.60 52.37 -47.25
C ASP A 377 -12.42 53.89 -47.13
N ASN A 378 -11.67 54.37 -46.14
CA ASN A 378 -11.34 55.79 -45.98
C ASN A 378 -10.51 56.32 -47.15
N ASN A 379 -9.53 55.56 -47.65
CA ASN A 379 -8.75 55.93 -48.82
C ASN A 379 -9.63 56.01 -50.08
N ASN A 380 -10.56 55.06 -50.24
CA ASN A 380 -11.54 55.08 -51.32
C ASN A 380 -12.45 56.31 -51.22
N LEU A 381 -13.01 56.60 -50.04
CA LEU A 381 -13.81 57.81 -49.81
C LEU A 381 -13.00 59.07 -50.08
N MET A 382 -11.74 59.14 -49.66
CA MET A 382 -10.85 60.28 -49.92
C MET A 382 -10.57 60.46 -51.42
N SER A 383 -10.46 59.36 -52.17
CA SER A 383 -10.35 59.44 -53.63
C SER A 383 -11.65 59.99 -54.26
N GLN A 384 -12.82 59.59 -53.75
CA GLN A 384 -14.12 60.09 -54.21
C GLN A 384 -14.31 61.57 -53.87
N THR A 385 -13.96 62.00 -52.65
CA THR A 385 -14.04 63.42 -52.26
C THR A 385 -13.12 64.28 -53.11
N ASN A 386 -11.91 63.81 -53.42
CA ASN A 386 -11.00 64.52 -54.34
C ASN A 386 -11.58 64.63 -55.76
N LEU A 387 -12.23 63.58 -56.27
CA LEU A 387 -12.92 63.64 -57.57
C LEU A 387 -14.04 64.68 -57.57
N ILE A 388 -14.89 64.66 -56.54
CA ILE A 388 -15.98 65.64 -56.36
C ILE A 388 -15.41 67.06 -56.22
N GLN A 389 -14.34 67.24 -55.44
CA GLN A 389 -13.69 68.54 -55.25
C GLN A 389 -13.16 69.10 -56.58
N ASN A 390 -12.53 68.26 -57.40
CA ASN A 390 -12.07 68.64 -58.74
C ASN A 390 -13.25 68.99 -59.66
N GLU A 391 -14.38 68.30 -59.55
CA GLU A 391 -15.59 68.59 -60.32
C GLU A 391 -16.23 69.92 -59.89
N ILE A 392 -16.32 70.19 -58.59
CA ILE A 392 -16.74 71.49 -58.06
C ILE A 392 -15.82 72.59 -58.57
N LEU A 393 -14.50 72.40 -58.53
CA LEU A 393 -13.54 73.39 -59.01
C LEU A 393 -13.77 73.71 -60.50
N ARG A 394 -13.90 72.69 -61.35
CA ARG A 394 -14.25 72.89 -62.78
C ARG A 394 -15.57 73.63 -62.98
N LEU A 395 -16.60 73.29 -62.21
CA LEU A 395 -17.91 73.97 -62.27
C LEU A 395 -17.81 75.43 -61.81
N THR A 396 -17.03 75.72 -60.77
CA THR A 396 -16.80 77.10 -60.30
C THR A 396 -16.03 77.93 -61.31
N GLU A 397 -14.99 77.38 -61.96
CA GLU A 397 -14.26 78.05 -63.05
C GLU A 397 -15.19 78.35 -64.24
N LYS A 398 -16.04 77.39 -64.64
CA LYS A 398 -17.03 77.59 -65.70
C LYS A 398 -18.05 78.68 -65.33
N ASN A 399 -18.54 78.68 -64.09
CA ASN A 399 -19.43 79.73 -63.59
C ASN A 399 -18.75 81.10 -63.56
N HIS A 400 -17.49 81.19 -63.16
CA HIS A 400 -16.72 82.44 -63.19
C HIS A 400 -16.52 82.93 -64.63
N SER A 401 -16.24 82.03 -65.58
CA SER A 401 -16.13 82.36 -67.00
C SER A 401 -17.46 82.90 -67.55
N LEU A 402 -18.57 82.24 -67.23
CA LEU A 402 -19.93 82.71 -67.56
C LEU A 402 -20.24 84.06 -66.91
N SER A 403 -19.89 84.26 -65.64
CA SER A 403 -20.08 85.52 -64.94
C SER A 403 -19.28 86.67 -65.59
N ASN A 404 -18.03 86.42 -65.98
CA ASN A 404 -17.22 87.38 -66.72
C ASN A 404 -17.82 87.68 -68.10
N HIS A 405 -18.34 86.67 -68.80
CA HIS A 405 -19.03 86.86 -70.07
C HIS A 405 -20.29 87.73 -69.89
N ASN A 406 -21.10 87.45 -68.87
CA ASN A 406 -22.26 88.26 -68.50
C ASN A 406 -21.86 89.72 -68.19
N TYR A 407 -20.77 89.93 -67.44
CA TYR A 407 -20.23 91.27 -67.17
C TYR A 407 -19.80 91.99 -68.46
N ASN A 408 -19.13 91.30 -69.37
CA ASN A 408 -18.74 91.87 -70.66
C ASN A 408 -19.95 92.23 -71.54
N ILE A 409 -20.99 91.40 -71.55
CA ILE A 409 -22.26 91.73 -72.23
C ILE A 409 -22.87 92.99 -71.63
N LEU A 410 -22.94 93.09 -70.30
CA LEU A 410 -23.43 94.31 -69.63
C LEU A 410 -22.60 95.54 -70.01
N LEU A 411 -21.27 95.39 -70.11
CA LEU A 411 -20.39 96.48 -70.51
C LEU A 411 -20.58 96.87 -71.98
N GLN A 412 -20.82 95.89 -72.87
CA GLN A 412 -21.20 96.15 -74.26
C GLN A 412 -22.55 96.85 -74.36
N LEU A 413 -23.54 96.41 -73.57
CA LEU A 413 -24.86 97.05 -73.50
C LEU A 413 -24.74 98.50 -73.03
N ASN A 414 -23.98 98.77 -71.96
CA ASN A 414 -23.73 100.12 -71.48
C ASN A 414 -23.05 100.99 -72.54
N LYS A 415 -22.03 100.47 -73.25
CA LYS A 415 -21.39 101.19 -74.36
C LYS A 415 -22.37 101.48 -75.49
N THR A 416 -23.22 100.52 -75.87
CA THR A 416 -24.25 100.76 -76.89
C THR A 416 -25.29 101.78 -76.42
N GLN A 417 -25.61 101.78 -75.13
CA GLN A 417 -26.52 102.75 -74.54
C GLN A 417 -25.91 104.16 -74.54
N GLU A 418 -24.63 104.29 -74.17
CA GLU A 418 -23.86 105.55 -74.26
C GLU A 418 -23.79 106.08 -75.70
N ILE A 419 -23.51 105.20 -76.68
CA ILE A 419 -23.52 105.56 -78.11
C ILE A 419 -24.91 106.01 -78.57
N LEU A 420 -25.98 105.38 -78.11
CA LEU A 420 -27.35 105.78 -78.45
C LEU A 420 -27.72 107.13 -77.82
N GLU A 421 -27.32 107.38 -76.58
CA GLU A 421 -27.53 108.66 -75.88
C GLU A 421 -26.73 109.80 -76.54
N ASP A 422 -25.54 109.53 -77.06
CA ASP A 422 -24.74 110.51 -77.83
C ASP A 422 -25.32 110.76 -79.22
N LEU A 423 -25.82 109.74 -79.91
CA LEU A 423 -26.54 109.89 -81.19
C LEU A 423 -27.87 110.66 -81.02
N GLU A 424 -28.58 110.49 -79.90
CA GLU A 424 -29.78 111.28 -79.57
C GLU A 424 -29.46 112.75 -79.25
N LYS A 425 -28.26 113.06 -78.71
CA LYS A 425 -27.80 114.43 -78.51
C LYS A 425 -27.38 115.13 -79.81
N GLU A 426 -26.78 114.43 -80.76
CA GLU A 426 -26.32 115.01 -82.03
C GLU A 426 -27.47 115.27 -83.03
N ASN A 427 -28.55 114.46 -82.99
CA ASN A 427 -29.66 114.54 -83.94
C ASN A 427 -30.69 115.65 -83.63
N ASN A 428 -30.60 116.32 -82.48
CA ASN A 428 -31.59 117.31 -82.03
C ASN A 428 -31.34 118.76 -82.50
N GLN A 429 -30.32 119.06 -83.33
CA GLN A 429 -30.00 120.44 -83.75
C GLN A 429 -30.41 120.89 -85.17
N LEU A 430 -30.94 120.05 -86.09
CA LEU A 430 -31.42 120.55 -87.40
C LEU A 430 -32.61 119.78 -88.04
N LYS A 431 -33.82 120.36 -87.91
CA LYS A 431 -35.05 120.35 -88.77
C LYS A 431 -36.21 119.32 -88.55
N THR A 432 -37.41 119.88 -88.79
CA THR A 432 -38.82 119.55 -88.47
C THR A 432 -39.60 118.86 -89.64
N PRO A 433 -40.97 118.77 -89.68
CA PRO A 433 -41.96 117.88 -89.01
C PRO A 433 -42.86 117.07 -90.01
N PRO A 434 -43.81 116.21 -89.59
CA PRO A 434 -44.81 115.57 -90.48
C PRO A 434 -46.06 116.44 -90.77
N ILE A 435 -46.55 116.39 -92.02
CA ILE A 435 -47.59 117.25 -92.63
C ILE A 435 -49.03 116.74 -92.36
N LEU A 436 -49.94 117.61 -91.94
CA LEU A 436 -51.37 117.39 -91.64
C LEU A 436 -52.25 118.31 -92.51
N GLY A 437 -53.50 117.93 -92.84
CA GLY A 437 -54.47 118.80 -93.54
C GLY A 437 -55.27 118.17 -94.69
N ALA A 438 -55.45 116.84 -94.73
CA ALA A 438 -56.17 116.17 -95.82
C ALA A 438 -57.69 116.43 -95.82
N ASP A 439 -58.28 116.71 -94.66
CA ASP A 439 -59.72 116.94 -94.48
C ASP A 439 -60.19 118.30 -95.03
N GLU A 440 -59.38 119.34 -94.87
CA GLU A 440 -59.65 120.68 -95.43
C GLU A 440 -59.70 120.64 -96.96
N ARG A 441 -58.83 119.86 -97.60
CA ARG A 441 -58.77 119.74 -99.06
C ARG A 441 -60.07 119.22 -99.69
N VAL A 442 -60.78 118.29 -99.05
CA VAL A 442 -62.04 117.72 -99.57
C VAL A 442 -63.20 118.74 -99.50
N LYS A 443 -63.22 119.62 -98.50
CA LYS A 443 -64.23 120.68 -98.36
C LYS A 443 -64.13 121.73 -99.47
N HIS A 444 -62.96 121.90 -100.07
CA HIS A 444 -62.73 122.81 -101.21
C HIS A 444 -63.20 122.24 -102.56
N TYR A 445 -63.61 120.97 -102.64
CA TYR A 445 -64.16 120.43 -103.89
C TYR A 445 -65.51 121.07 -104.24
N LEU A 446 -65.65 121.40 -105.52
CA LEU A 446 -66.86 122.01 -106.08
C LEU A 446 -68.12 121.18 -105.75
N THR A 447 -68.00 119.86 -105.75
CA THR A 447 -69.07 118.93 -105.35
C THR A 447 -69.57 119.20 -103.93
N TYR A 448 -68.66 119.28 -102.96
CA TYR A 448 -69.00 119.56 -101.57
C TYR A 448 -69.57 120.98 -101.41
N ARG A 449 -68.94 121.99 -102.03
CA ARG A 449 -69.39 123.39 -101.92
C ARG A 449 -70.79 123.61 -102.48
N LEU A 450 -71.06 123.13 -103.70
CA LEU A 450 -72.39 123.24 -104.32
C LEU A 450 -73.43 122.47 -103.51
N GLY A 451 -73.11 121.26 -103.08
CA GLY A 451 -73.98 120.45 -102.24
C GLY A 451 -74.26 121.06 -100.86
N ASN A 452 -73.28 121.73 -100.26
CA ASN A 452 -73.47 122.45 -99.00
C ASN A 452 -74.42 123.64 -99.15
N ILE A 453 -74.27 124.41 -100.24
CA ILE A 453 -75.21 125.49 -100.58
C ILE A 453 -76.63 124.92 -100.79
N LEU A 454 -76.72 123.80 -101.51
CA LEU A 454 -77.99 123.09 -101.74
C LEU A 454 -78.64 122.65 -100.43
N VAL A 455 -77.92 121.96 -99.55
CA VAL A 455 -78.45 121.49 -98.27
C VAL A 455 -78.89 122.64 -97.39
N ASN A 456 -78.03 123.64 -97.18
CA ASN A 456 -78.27 124.69 -96.19
C ASN A 456 -79.38 125.66 -96.61
N ARG A 457 -79.51 125.95 -97.92
CA ARG A 457 -80.56 126.86 -98.41
C ARG A 457 -81.85 126.17 -98.85
N SER A 458 -81.86 124.85 -98.98
CA SER A 458 -83.04 124.07 -99.39
C SER A 458 -84.27 124.21 -98.48
N ASN A 459 -84.09 124.63 -97.22
CA ASN A 459 -85.20 124.76 -96.28
C ASN A 459 -85.92 126.13 -96.34
N SER A 460 -85.45 127.09 -97.14
CA SER A 460 -86.04 128.44 -97.22
C SER A 460 -86.63 128.72 -98.60
N LEU A 461 -87.86 129.24 -98.64
CA LEU A 461 -88.61 129.51 -99.87
C LEU A 461 -87.90 130.53 -100.77
N PHE A 462 -87.35 131.62 -100.21
CA PHE A 462 -86.50 132.57 -100.94
C PHE A 462 -85.14 131.97 -101.34
N GLY A 463 -84.65 131.01 -100.54
CA GLY A 463 -83.45 130.24 -100.86
C GLY A 463 -83.60 129.51 -102.19
N ILE A 464 -84.68 128.73 -102.35
CA ILE A 464 -84.99 127.94 -103.55
C ILE A 464 -85.11 128.82 -104.80
N TRP A 465 -85.81 129.96 -104.70
CA TRP A 465 -86.00 130.87 -105.85
C TRP A 465 -84.68 131.51 -106.32
N GLY A 466 -83.80 131.88 -105.39
CA GLY A 466 -82.47 132.42 -105.71
C GLY A 466 -81.40 131.37 -106.09
N MET A 467 -81.71 130.07 -106.00
CA MET A 467 -80.71 129.00 -106.17
C MET A 467 -79.94 129.03 -107.48
N PRO A 468 -80.55 129.30 -108.66
CA PRO A 468 -79.80 129.32 -109.90
C PRO A 468 -78.66 130.36 -109.87
N PHE A 469 -78.88 131.51 -109.22
CA PHE A 469 -77.87 132.57 -109.13
C PHE A 469 -76.75 132.22 -108.14
N PHE A 470 -77.08 131.70 -106.95
CA PHE A 470 -76.06 131.36 -105.94
C PHE A 470 -75.14 130.23 -106.42
N LEU A 471 -75.70 129.20 -107.06
CA LEU A 471 -74.91 128.09 -107.60
C LEU A 471 -74.05 128.54 -108.78
N TRP A 472 -74.56 129.44 -109.63
CA TRP A 472 -73.78 129.99 -110.72
C TRP A 472 -72.65 130.91 -110.22
N LYS A 473 -72.91 131.74 -109.20
CA LYS A 473 -71.89 132.60 -108.57
C LYS A 473 -70.76 131.75 -107.98
N GLU A 474 -71.07 130.75 -107.16
CA GLU A 474 -70.06 129.86 -106.58
C GLU A 474 -69.29 129.07 -107.65
N TYR A 475 -69.99 128.59 -108.70
CA TYR A 475 -69.34 127.91 -109.83
C TYR A 475 -68.38 128.85 -110.59
N ARG A 476 -68.77 130.11 -110.78
CA ARG A 476 -67.93 131.12 -111.46
C ARG A 476 -66.70 131.44 -110.61
N ASP A 477 -66.88 131.64 -109.31
CA ASP A 477 -65.78 131.96 -108.38
C ASP A 477 -64.79 130.78 -108.28
N TYR A 478 -65.28 129.54 -108.16
CA TYR A 478 -64.44 128.33 -108.24
C TYR A 478 -63.68 128.21 -109.57
N LYS A 479 -64.34 128.54 -110.71
CA LYS A 479 -63.69 128.52 -112.02
C LYS A 479 -62.65 129.64 -112.17
N GLY A 480 -62.82 130.75 -111.46
CA GLY A 480 -61.86 131.86 -111.34
C GLY A 480 -60.62 131.50 -110.52
N GLU A 481 -60.80 130.89 -109.34
CA GLU A 481 -59.72 130.40 -108.48
C GLU A 481 -58.82 129.37 -109.21
N LYS A 482 -59.42 128.49 -110.02
CA LYS A 482 -58.67 127.48 -110.82
C LYS A 482 -57.91 128.03 -112.03
N LYS A 483 -58.15 129.28 -112.46
CA LYS A 483 -57.50 129.89 -113.64
C LYS A 483 -56.22 130.67 -113.29
N TYR A 484 -56.06 131.11 -112.03
CA TYR A 484 -54.88 131.83 -111.52
C TYR A 484 -53.89 130.94 -110.73
N ASN A 485 -54.35 129.85 -110.09
CA ASN A 485 -53.49 128.91 -109.36
C ASN A 485 -53.34 127.58 -110.09
N LYS A 486 -52.13 127.32 -110.60
CA LYS A 486 -51.73 126.09 -111.27
C LYS A 486 -50.66 125.37 -110.44
N GLU A 487 -50.99 125.06 -109.18
CA GLU A 487 -50.09 124.32 -108.28
C GLU A 487 -50.43 122.83 -108.24
N THR A 488 -49.41 122.03 -108.54
CA THR A 488 -49.44 120.58 -108.66
C THR A 488 -49.42 119.94 -107.27
N TYR A 489 -50.59 119.69 -106.69
CA TYR A 489 -50.71 119.05 -105.37
C TYR A 489 -50.42 117.53 -105.41
N LEU A 490 -49.72 117.03 -104.39
CA LEU A 490 -49.41 115.61 -104.19
C LEU A 490 -50.69 114.74 -104.04
N PRO A 491 -50.61 113.44 -104.42
CA PRO A 491 -51.73 112.52 -104.31
C PRO A 491 -52.10 112.24 -102.85
N LEU A 492 -53.41 112.11 -102.59
CA LEU A 492 -54.03 112.09 -101.24
C LEU A 492 -53.43 111.04 -100.27
N HIS A 493 -52.92 109.92 -100.77
CA HIS A 493 -52.38 108.83 -99.96
C HIS A 493 -51.01 109.14 -99.30
N LYS A 494 -50.35 110.26 -99.66
CA LYS A 494 -49.09 110.68 -99.05
C LYS A 494 -49.27 111.52 -97.78
N TYR A 495 -50.52 111.83 -97.43
CA TYR A 495 -50.86 112.58 -96.22
C TYR A 495 -51.09 111.59 -95.07
N ALA A 496 -50.53 111.88 -93.90
CA ALA A 496 -50.62 111.02 -92.71
C ALA A 496 -52.08 110.86 -92.22
N ASP A 497 -52.98 111.77 -92.59
CA ASP A 497 -54.39 111.83 -92.20
C ASP A 497 -55.37 111.49 -93.34
N SER A 498 -54.94 110.69 -94.33
CA SER A 498 -55.75 110.33 -95.50
C SER A 498 -57.12 109.70 -95.16
N ASP A 499 -57.21 108.95 -94.06
CA ASP A 499 -58.45 108.30 -93.59
C ASP A 499 -59.56 109.29 -93.24
N LYS A 500 -59.21 110.52 -92.80
CA LYS A 500 -60.18 111.56 -92.47
C LYS A 500 -60.85 112.15 -93.72
N ALA A 501 -60.12 112.20 -94.83
CA ALA A 501 -60.62 112.70 -96.11
C ALA A 501 -61.65 111.74 -96.75
N GLU A 502 -61.52 110.43 -96.52
CA GLU A 502 -62.42 109.42 -97.08
C GLU A 502 -63.80 109.45 -96.40
N LYS A 503 -63.84 109.61 -95.07
CA LYS A 503 -65.09 109.79 -94.30
C LYS A 503 -65.91 110.99 -94.75
N LEU A 504 -65.27 112.08 -95.22
CA LEU A 504 -65.98 113.28 -95.69
C LEU A 504 -66.70 113.10 -97.03
N LYS A 505 -66.27 112.16 -97.90
CA LYS A 505 -66.97 111.87 -99.16
C LYS A 505 -68.32 111.18 -98.93
N GLU A 506 -68.49 110.53 -97.78
CA GLU A 506 -69.76 109.91 -97.40
C GLU A 506 -70.80 110.93 -96.91
N HIS A 507 -70.37 112.15 -96.58
CA HIS A 507 -71.20 113.20 -96.02
C HIS A 507 -72.29 113.66 -97.00
N LEU A 508 -73.46 114.01 -96.45
CA LEU A 508 -74.67 114.35 -97.20
C LEU A 508 -74.43 115.43 -98.27
N SER A 509 -73.71 116.50 -97.92
CA SER A 509 -73.40 117.59 -98.84
C SER A 509 -72.64 117.11 -100.08
N TYR A 510 -71.68 116.19 -99.95
CA TYR A 510 -70.92 115.68 -101.09
C TYR A 510 -71.82 114.87 -102.03
N LYS A 511 -72.61 113.94 -101.48
CA LYS A 511 -73.54 113.09 -102.26
C LYS A 511 -74.63 113.90 -102.98
N ILE A 512 -75.16 114.95 -102.33
CA ILE A 512 -76.15 115.83 -102.96
C ILE A 512 -75.51 116.65 -104.09
N GLY A 513 -74.31 117.21 -103.89
CA GLY A 513 -73.61 117.95 -104.93
C GLY A 513 -73.23 117.10 -106.16
N GLU A 514 -72.91 115.82 -105.95
CA GLU A 514 -72.64 114.87 -107.03
C GLU A 514 -73.89 114.56 -107.87
N ILE A 515 -75.03 114.35 -107.21
CA ILE A 515 -76.32 114.19 -107.89
C ILE A 515 -76.66 115.46 -108.68
N PHE A 516 -76.43 116.63 -108.09
CA PHE A 516 -76.66 117.90 -108.78
C PHE A 516 -75.84 118.00 -110.07
N LEU A 517 -74.52 117.82 -109.99
CA LEU A 517 -73.62 117.98 -111.13
C LEU A 517 -73.84 116.94 -112.24
N SER A 518 -74.22 115.71 -111.88
CA SER A 518 -74.50 114.65 -112.84
C SER A 518 -75.82 114.87 -113.60
N HIS A 519 -76.82 115.48 -112.96
CA HIS A 519 -78.14 115.69 -113.54
C HIS A 519 -78.26 117.05 -114.22
N ILE A 520 -77.55 118.09 -113.76
CA ILE A 520 -77.66 119.42 -114.35
C ILE A 520 -77.25 119.45 -115.84
N LYS A 521 -76.37 118.53 -116.27
CA LYS A 521 -75.95 118.43 -117.67
C LYS A 521 -76.99 117.78 -118.59
N LYS A 522 -78.04 117.13 -118.04
CA LYS A 522 -79.03 116.35 -118.80
C LYS A 522 -80.44 116.92 -118.55
N PRO A 523 -81.00 117.74 -119.46
CA PRO A 523 -82.20 118.54 -119.18
C PRO A 523 -83.44 117.69 -118.86
N HIS A 524 -83.62 116.51 -119.49
CA HIS A 524 -84.75 115.63 -119.18
C HIS A 524 -84.71 115.05 -117.75
N LEU A 525 -83.52 114.95 -117.14
CA LEU A 525 -83.35 114.43 -115.79
C LEU A 525 -83.61 115.49 -114.70
N TRP A 526 -83.80 116.76 -115.06
CA TRP A 526 -84.06 117.82 -114.10
C TRP A 526 -85.39 117.62 -113.36
N PHE A 527 -86.41 117.08 -114.02
CA PHE A 527 -87.69 116.79 -113.37
C PHE A 527 -87.59 115.68 -112.30
N VAL A 528 -86.64 114.76 -112.45
CA VAL A 528 -86.41 113.64 -111.51
C VAL A 528 -85.42 114.03 -110.40
N MET A 529 -84.61 115.06 -110.63
CA MET A 529 -83.51 115.45 -109.75
C MET A 529 -83.98 115.86 -108.32
N PRO A 530 -85.04 116.66 -108.13
CA PRO A 530 -85.56 116.97 -106.80
C PRO A 530 -85.97 115.69 -106.04
N TYR A 531 -86.60 114.73 -106.73
CA TYR A 531 -87.02 113.47 -106.13
C TYR A 531 -85.82 112.62 -105.68
N ARG A 532 -84.77 112.50 -106.51
CA ARG A 532 -83.53 111.76 -106.16
C ARG A 532 -82.77 112.39 -105.00
N MET A 533 -82.68 113.72 -104.96
CA MET A 533 -82.06 114.41 -103.84
C MET A 533 -82.82 114.19 -102.52
N CYS A 534 -84.15 114.24 -102.57
CA CYS A 534 -84.99 113.91 -101.41
C CYS A 534 -84.82 112.44 -100.97
N GLN A 535 -84.67 111.50 -101.90
CA GLN A 535 -84.37 110.10 -101.54
C GLN A 535 -83.02 109.96 -100.81
N VAL A 536 -81.96 110.62 -101.27
CA VAL A 536 -80.65 110.56 -100.61
C VAL A 536 -80.70 111.23 -99.23
N LYS A 537 -81.40 112.35 -99.09
CA LYS A 537 -81.62 112.99 -97.78
C LYS A 537 -82.39 112.07 -96.82
N LYS A 538 -83.40 111.32 -97.29
CA LYS A 538 -84.11 110.33 -96.48
C LYS A 538 -83.21 109.16 -96.07
N LYS A 539 -82.46 108.56 -97.02
CA LYS A 539 -81.53 107.44 -96.75
C LYS A 539 -80.44 107.81 -95.75
N PHE A 540 -79.92 109.03 -95.83
CA PHE A 540 -78.89 109.51 -94.90
C PHE A 540 -79.44 109.72 -93.48
N LYS A 541 -80.74 110.01 -93.33
CA LYS A 541 -81.42 110.19 -92.04
C LYS A 541 -81.90 108.87 -91.40
N THR A 542 -81.82 107.75 -92.11
CA THR A 542 -82.15 106.41 -91.61
C THR A 542 -80.92 105.56 -91.29
N ASN A 543 -79.74 105.93 -91.80
CA ASN A 543 -78.46 105.24 -91.54
C ASN A 543 -77.55 106.03 -90.57
N ASN A 544 -78.02 107.18 -90.10
CA ASN A 544 -77.49 107.99 -89.01
C ASN A 544 -78.65 108.32 -88.08
#